data_AF-A0A060GZK1-F1
#
_entry.id   AF-A0A060GZK1-F1
#
_cell.length_a   1.000
_cell.length_b   1.000
_cell.length_c   1.000
_cell.angle_alpha   90.00
_cell.angle_beta   90.00
_cell.angle_gamma   90.00
#
_symmetry.space_group_name_H-M   'P 1'
#
loop_
_entity.id
_entity.type
_entity.pdbx_description
1 polymer ?
#
loop_
_entity_poly.entity_id
_entity_poly.type
_entity_poly.pdbx_seq_one_letter_code
_entity_poly.pdbx_strand_id
1 'polypeptide(L)'
;IQELSCVARDTKLGAEEITADIPNVGEAALSKLDESGIVYIGAEVTAGDILVGKVTPKGETQLTPEEKLLRAIFGEKAADVKDSSLRVPSGTKGTVIDVQVFTRDGLEKDDRALAIEKAQLDAYRKDLKEEYKIFEEAARERVIRLLKGQESNGGGSTKRGDKLVEEVLSGLELVDLLEIQPADEAIAERLTQIQVFLKEKSAEIDEKFAEKKRKLATGDELTTGVLKVVKVYLAVKRRIQPGDKMAGRHGNKGVVSNILPVEDMPHDANGVPVDIVLNPLGVPSRM
;
A
#
# COMPACT_ATOMS: atom_id res chain seq x y z
N ILE A 1 -5.14 -2.75 12.95
CA ILE A 1 -4.45 -1.67 12.21
C ILE A 1 -5.05 -0.36 12.68
N GLN A 2 -4.23 0.64 12.99
CA GLN A 2 -4.68 1.98 13.37
C GLN A 2 -4.37 2.94 12.22
N GLU A 3 -5.33 3.77 11.83
CA GLU A 3 -5.12 4.86 10.87
C GLU A 3 -4.85 6.14 11.65
N LEU A 4 -3.72 6.78 11.36
CA LEU A 4 -3.33 8.07 11.91
C LEU A 4 -3.21 9.06 10.76
N SER A 5 -3.86 10.22 10.87
CA SER A 5 -3.87 11.21 9.79
C SER A 5 -3.26 12.53 10.22
N CYS A 6 -2.42 13.08 9.35
CA CYS A 6 -1.84 14.41 9.45
C CYS A 6 -2.47 15.30 8.36
N VAL A 7 -2.94 16.48 8.74
CA VAL A 7 -3.61 17.40 7.83
C VAL A 7 -2.84 18.70 7.82
N ALA A 8 -2.34 19.09 6.65
CA ALA A 8 -1.73 20.39 6.42
C ALA A 8 -2.80 21.36 5.91
N ARG A 9 -2.95 22.48 6.60
CA ARG A 9 -3.98 23.48 6.30
C ARG A 9 -3.37 24.82 5.93
N ASP A 10 -4.11 25.57 5.12
CA ASP A 10 -3.85 26.98 4.96
C ASP A 10 -4.38 27.74 6.18
N THR A 11 -3.51 28.54 6.80
CA THR A 11 -3.85 29.32 7.99
C THR A 11 -3.73 30.80 7.69
N LYS A 12 -4.30 31.66 8.55
CA LYS A 12 -4.20 33.11 8.40
C LYS A 12 -2.76 33.65 8.39
N LEU A 13 -1.83 32.89 8.98
CA LEU A 13 -0.41 33.27 9.11
C LEU A 13 0.47 32.65 8.01
N GLY A 14 -0.12 31.83 7.13
CA GLY A 14 0.57 31.11 6.07
C GLY A 14 0.15 29.63 5.99
N ALA A 15 0.58 28.97 4.93
CA ALA A 15 0.35 27.55 4.72
C ALA A 15 1.16 26.71 5.72
N GLU A 16 0.54 25.66 6.27
CA GLU A 16 1.28 24.60 6.94
C GLU A 16 1.97 23.71 5.92
N GLU A 17 3.21 23.32 6.21
CA GLU A 17 4.03 22.51 5.32
C GLU A 17 4.35 21.15 5.97
N ILE A 18 4.42 20.12 5.14
CA ILE A 18 4.89 18.80 5.53
C ILE A 18 6.35 18.71 5.08
N THR A 19 7.27 18.70 6.04
CA THR A 19 8.71 18.76 5.80
C THR A 19 9.47 17.99 6.88
N ALA A 20 10.66 17.51 6.52
CA ALA A 20 11.61 16.92 7.46
C ALA A 20 12.36 17.97 8.29
N ASP A 21 12.35 19.24 7.88
CA ASP A 21 12.99 20.35 8.60
C ASP A 21 12.12 20.83 9.77
N ILE A 22 12.22 20.13 10.90
CA ILE A 22 11.40 20.38 12.09
C ILE A 22 12.26 21.06 13.16
N PRO A 23 11.85 22.23 13.69
CA PRO A 23 12.62 22.95 14.70
C PRO A 23 12.67 22.19 16.03
N ASN A 24 13.80 22.28 16.73
CA ASN A 24 14.03 21.70 18.06
C ASN A 24 13.92 20.16 18.15
N VAL A 25 14.09 19.46 17.02
CA VAL A 25 14.11 18.00 16.96
C VAL A 25 15.52 17.51 16.66
N GLY A 26 16.04 16.57 17.47
CA GLY A 26 17.36 15.98 17.23
C GLY A 26 17.36 15.00 16.05
N GLU A 27 18.53 14.81 15.44
CA GLU A 27 18.73 13.93 14.26
C GLU A 27 18.19 12.51 14.45
N ALA A 28 18.27 11.97 15.68
CA ALA A 28 17.77 10.64 16.00
C ALA A 28 16.27 10.48 15.73
N ALA A 29 15.46 11.53 15.97
CA ALA A 29 14.03 11.52 15.69
C ALA A 29 13.71 11.72 14.20
N LEU A 30 14.60 12.36 13.44
CA LEU A 30 14.47 12.56 12.00
C LEU A 30 14.92 11.33 11.19
N SER A 31 15.75 10.46 11.77
CA SER A 31 16.31 9.28 11.09
C SER A 31 15.28 8.33 10.44
N LYS A 32 14.03 8.33 10.92
CA LYS A 32 12.94 7.47 10.42
C LYS A 32 12.08 8.14 9.34
N LEU A 33 12.27 9.43 9.10
CA LEU A 33 11.54 10.21 8.11
C LEU A 33 12.33 10.23 6.79
N ASP A 34 11.60 10.27 5.69
CA ASP A 34 12.17 10.55 4.38
C ASP A 34 12.40 12.06 4.16
N GLU A 35 12.97 12.42 3.02
CA GLU A 35 13.27 13.81 2.65
C GLU A 35 12.01 14.70 2.62
N SER A 36 10.83 14.11 2.37
CA SER A 36 9.54 14.80 2.43
C SER A 36 8.94 14.89 3.85
N GLY A 37 9.65 14.40 4.88
CA GLY A 37 9.20 14.43 6.28
C GLY A 37 8.17 13.35 6.62
N ILE A 38 8.09 12.26 5.86
CA ILE A 38 7.13 11.17 6.05
C ILE A 38 7.85 9.89 6.45
N VAL A 39 7.31 9.15 7.41
CA VAL A 39 7.90 7.89 7.87
C VAL A 39 7.98 6.81 6.78
N TYR A 40 9.06 6.04 6.77
CA TYR A 40 9.21 4.90 5.85
C TYR A 40 8.23 3.76 6.15
N ILE A 41 7.74 3.12 5.08
CA ILE A 41 6.97 1.87 5.18
C ILE A 41 7.92 0.77 5.67
N GLY A 42 7.48 0.02 6.69
CA GLY A 42 8.28 -1.00 7.36
C GLY A 42 9.04 -0.51 8.60
N ALA A 43 9.03 0.80 8.88
CA ALA A 43 9.68 1.33 10.08
C ALA A 43 8.97 0.87 11.37
N GLU A 44 9.75 0.43 12.36
CA GLU A 44 9.27 0.18 13.71
C GLU A 44 9.25 1.47 14.52
N VAL A 45 8.08 1.81 15.04
CA VAL A 45 7.84 3.08 15.74
C VAL A 45 7.27 2.84 17.13
N THR A 46 7.69 3.71 18.03
CA THR A 46 7.27 3.71 19.43
C THR A 46 6.61 5.03 19.79
N ALA A 47 5.94 5.07 20.94
CA ALA A 47 5.29 6.27 21.46
C ALA A 47 6.25 7.48 21.44
N GLY A 48 5.80 8.58 20.83
CA GLY A 48 6.57 9.82 20.71
C GLY A 48 7.37 9.98 19.41
N ASP A 49 7.60 8.89 18.66
CA ASP A 49 8.24 8.95 17.33
C ASP A 49 7.39 9.78 16.37
N ILE A 50 8.06 10.52 15.48
CA ILE A 50 7.42 11.34 14.46
C ILE A 50 7.02 10.43 13.28
N LEU A 51 5.75 10.51 12.89
CA LEU A 51 5.22 9.80 11.72
C LEU A 51 5.17 10.72 10.49
N VAL A 52 4.78 11.97 10.70
CA VAL A 52 4.72 12.99 9.65
C VAL A 52 5.18 14.31 10.25
N GLY A 53 6.30 14.83 9.76
CA GLY A 53 6.79 16.17 10.06
C GLY A 53 5.82 17.21 9.53
N LYS A 54 5.35 18.10 10.40
CA LYS A 54 4.49 19.22 10.02
C LYS A 54 4.96 20.46 10.74
N VAL A 55 5.11 21.53 9.97
CA VAL A 55 5.48 22.85 10.49
C VAL A 55 4.34 23.83 10.26
N THR A 56 4.05 24.62 11.28
CA THR A 56 3.04 25.67 11.21
C THR A 56 3.72 27.03 11.36
N PRO A 57 3.52 27.99 10.46
CA PRO A 57 4.06 29.33 10.63
C PRO A 57 3.51 29.96 11.91
N LYS A 58 4.40 30.56 12.71
CA LYS A 58 4.05 31.33 13.91
C LYS A 58 4.03 32.81 13.55
N GLY A 59 3.12 33.55 14.17
CA GLY A 59 3.23 35.01 14.19
C GLY A 59 4.40 35.43 15.07
N GLU A 60 4.91 36.65 14.87
CA GLU A 60 5.95 37.23 15.71
C GLU A 60 5.47 37.30 17.17
N THR A 61 5.97 36.39 18.01
CA THR A 61 5.74 36.45 19.46
C THR A 61 6.73 37.42 20.08
N GLN A 62 6.25 38.34 20.92
CA GLN A 62 7.13 39.18 21.73
C GLN A 62 7.92 38.30 22.70
N LEU A 63 9.21 38.10 22.40
CA LEU A 63 10.13 37.37 23.27
C LEU A 63 10.31 38.10 24.60
N THR A 64 10.39 37.33 25.68
CA THR A 64 10.74 37.84 27.02
C THR A 64 12.16 38.43 27.03
N PRO A 65 12.48 39.35 27.96
CA PRO A 65 13.84 39.89 28.07
C PRO A 65 14.92 38.80 28.19
N GLU A 66 14.62 37.69 28.87
CA GLU A 66 15.48 36.53 29.04
C GLU A 66 15.72 35.81 27.71
N GLU A 67 14.67 35.55 26.92
CA GLU A 67 14.80 34.94 25.58
C GLU A 67 15.50 35.87 24.59
N LYS A 68 15.29 37.19 24.70
CA LYS A 68 16.03 38.19 23.91
C LYS A 68 17.52 38.17 24.23
N LEU A 69 17.87 38.04 25.51
CA LEU A 69 19.26 37.91 25.95
C LEU A 69 19.88 36.60 25.43
N LEU A 70 19.17 35.47 25.57
CA LEU A 70 19.62 34.19 25.04
C LEU A 70 19.83 34.24 23.52
N ARG A 71 18.90 34.85 22.78
CA ARG A 71 19.03 35.04 21.32
C ARG A 71 20.23 35.94 20.96
N ALA A 72 20.51 36.97 21.76
CA ALA A 72 21.68 37.83 21.55
C ALA A 72 23.01 37.12 21.85
N ILE A 73 23.03 36.17 22.79
CA ILE A 73 24.23 35.41 23.19
C ILE A 73 24.49 34.25 22.22
N PHE A 74 23.48 33.43 21.92
CA PHE A 74 23.63 32.22 21.13
C PHE A 74 23.44 32.44 19.63
N GLY A 75 22.88 33.57 19.22
CA GLY A 75 22.61 33.86 17.81
C GLY A 75 21.61 32.90 17.16
N GLU A 76 20.97 32.01 17.92
CA GLU A 76 19.94 31.11 17.42
C GLU A 76 18.79 31.93 16.86
N LYS A 77 18.60 31.85 15.54
CA LYS A 77 17.40 32.38 14.91
C LYS A 77 16.23 31.61 15.51
N ALA A 78 15.31 32.32 16.16
CA ALA A 78 14.03 31.73 16.52
C ALA A 78 13.44 31.17 15.23
N ALA A 79 13.17 29.86 15.20
CA ALA A 79 12.47 29.29 14.07
C ALA A 79 11.09 29.94 14.00
N ASP A 80 10.81 30.63 12.88
CA ASP A 80 9.52 31.29 12.63
C ASP A 80 8.36 30.28 12.49
N VAL A 81 8.68 28.99 12.62
CA VAL A 81 7.76 27.86 12.54
C VAL A 81 7.63 27.10 13.87
N LYS A 82 6.48 26.47 14.07
CA LYS A 82 6.19 25.55 15.17
C LYS A 82 6.19 24.12 14.66
N ASP A 83 6.76 23.20 15.44
CA ASP A 83 6.47 21.78 15.28
C ASP A 83 4.99 21.50 15.62
N SER A 84 4.24 21.03 14.62
CA SER A 84 2.88 20.52 14.74
C SER A 84 2.76 19.10 14.16
N SER A 85 3.88 18.37 14.14
CA SER A 85 4.00 17.02 13.59
C SER A 85 3.03 16.01 14.18
N LEU A 86 2.69 15.02 13.36
CA LEU A 86 1.97 13.83 13.79
C LEU A 86 2.95 12.87 14.45
N ARG A 87 2.66 12.51 15.70
CA ARG A 87 3.47 11.57 16.49
C ARG A 87 2.67 10.33 16.87
N VAL A 88 3.38 9.23 17.11
CA VAL A 88 2.75 8.00 17.59
C VAL A 88 2.11 8.23 18.96
N PRO A 89 0.82 7.86 19.15
CA PRO A 89 0.14 7.96 20.43
C PRO A 89 0.88 7.25 21.57
N SER A 90 0.73 7.77 22.78
CA SER A 90 1.30 7.17 23.99
C SER A 90 0.84 5.71 24.17
N GLY A 91 1.73 4.85 24.67
CA GLY A 91 1.46 3.44 24.90
C GLY A 91 1.29 2.59 23.63
N THR A 92 1.49 3.16 22.44
CA THR A 92 1.40 2.43 21.18
C THR A 92 2.79 2.12 20.65
N LYS A 93 2.99 0.87 20.22
CA LYS A 93 4.16 0.42 19.49
C LYS A 93 3.69 -0.40 18.30
N GLY A 94 4.31 -0.21 17.14
CA GLY A 94 3.90 -0.92 15.94
C GLY A 94 4.83 -0.69 14.78
N THR A 95 4.50 -1.32 13.66
CA THR A 95 5.22 -1.18 12.40
C THR A 95 4.34 -0.42 11.42
N VAL A 96 4.92 0.56 10.73
CA VAL A 96 4.22 1.26 9.65
C VAL A 96 4.05 0.29 8.48
N ILE A 97 2.80 0.07 8.05
CA ILE A 97 2.50 -0.87 6.97
C ILE A 97 2.21 -0.19 5.64
N ASP A 98 1.64 1.01 5.68
CA ASP A 98 1.23 1.74 4.49
C ASP A 98 1.18 3.24 4.80
N VAL A 99 1.41 4.04 3.76
CA VAL A 99 1.30 5.50 3.82
C VAL A 99 0.62 5.99 2.55
N GLN A 100 -0.45 6.76 2.74
CA GLN A 100 -1.20 7.38 1.66
C GLN A 100 -1.07 8.89 1.76
N VAL A 101 -0.74 9.52 0.63
CA VAL A 101 -0.59 10.97 0.52
C VAL A 101 -1.67 11.46 -0.43
N PHE A 102 -2.51 12.36 0.06
CA PHE A 102 -3.53 13.04 -0.72
C PHE A 102 -3.15 14.50 -0.85
N THR A 103 -3.10 14.99 -2.07
CA THR A 103 -2.70 16.38 -2.37
C THR A 103 -3.85 17.06 -3.10
N ARG A 104 -4.22 18.27 -2.66
CA ARG A 104 -5.25 19.06 -3.33
C ARG A 104 -4.85 19.35 -4.78
N ASP A 105 -5.83 19.34 -5.67
CA ASP A 105 -5.65 19.72 -7.07
C ASP A 105 -5.08 21.15 -7.22
N GLY A 106 -4.06 21.29 -8.07
CA GLY A 106 -3.36 22.56 -8.32
C GLY A 106 -2.14 22.84 -7.42
N LEU A 107 -1.84 21.99 -6.43
CA LEU A 107 -0.57 22.05 -5.69
C LEU A 107 0.49 21.16 -6.35
N GLU A 108 1.76 21.56 -6.24
CA GLU A 108 2.88 20.71 -6.65
C GLU A 108 2.95 19.48 -5.74
N LYS A 109 3.16 18.31 -6.37
CA LYS A 109 3.31 17.04 -5.65
C LYS A 109 4.74 16.91 -5.17
N ASP A 110 4.93 16.54 -3.91
CA ASP A 110 6.25 16.27 -3.36
C ASP A 110 6.86 14.99 -3.93
N ASP A 111 8.17 14.82 -3.78
CA ASP A 111 8.92 13.65 -4.25
C ASP A 111 8.30 12.33 -3.76
N ARG A 112 7.84 12.30 -2.50
CA ARG A 112 7.16 11.12 -1.95
C ARG A 112 5.83 10.82 -2.65
N ALA A 113 5.04 11.84 -2.98
CA ALA A 113 3.77 11.65 -3.68
C ALA A 113 4.01 11.18 -5.12
N LEU A 114 5.00 11.75 -5.82
CA LEU A 114 5.41 11.32 -7.15
C LEU A 114 5.95 9.88 -7.16
N ALA A 115 6.73 9.50 -6.14
CA ALA A 115 7.23 8.14 -5.98
C ALA A 115 6.10 7.12 -5.77
N ILE A 116 5.10 7.45 -4.94
CA ILE A 116 3.92 6.61 -4.71
C ILE A 116 3.09 6.48 -5.99
N GLU A 117 2.82 7.58 -6.69
CA GLU A 117 2.07 7.58 -7.96
C GLU A 117 2.77 6.72 -9.01
N LYS A 118 4.09 6.87 -9.16
CA LYS A 118 4.90 6.06 -10.07
C LYS A 118 4.86 4.58 -9.69
N ALA A 119 5.04 4.25 -8.42
CA ALA A 119 4.99 2.86 -7.95
C ALA A 119 3.61 2.22 -8.20
N GLN A 120 2.52 2.97 -7.99
CA GLN A 120 1.17 2.52 -8.30
C GLN A 120 0.94 2.31 -9.80
N LEU A 121 1.44 3.21 -10.64
CA LEU A 121 1.38 3.08 -12.10
C LEU A 121 2.19 1.90 -12.62
N ASP A 122 3.39 1.69 -12.08
CA ASP A 122 4.26 0.58 -12.47
C ASP A 122 3.68 -0.77 -12.04
N ALA A 123 3.11 -0.87 -10.84
CA ALA A 123 2.39 -2.05 -10.37
C ALA A 123 1.17 -2.34 -11.27
N TYR A 124 0.32 -1.33 -11.52
CA TYR A 124 -0.86 -1.49 -12.36
C TYR A 124 -0.50 -1.87 -13.81
N ARG A 125 0.59 -1.29 -14.35
CA ARG A 125 1.10 -1.66 -15.66
C ARG A 125 1.57 -3.11 -15.70
N LYS A 126 2.20 -3.59 -14.63
CA LYS A 126 2.64 -4.99 -14.51
C LYS A 126 1.42 -5.92 -14.49
N ASP A 127 0.40 -5.60 -13.70
CA ASP A 127 -0.82 -6.39 -13.61
C ASP A 127 -1.53 -6.49 -14.97
N LEU A 128 -1.67 -5.37 -15.68
CA LEU A 128 -2.26 -5.33 -17.03
C LEU A 128 -1.44 -6.13 -18.06
N LYS A 129 -0.11 -6.11 -17.96
CA LYS A 129 0.76 -6.93 -18.82
C LYS A 129 0.62 -8.41 -18.52
N GLU A 130 0.52 -8.79 -17.25
CA GLU A 130 0.28 -10.17 -16.85
C GLU A 130 -1.10 -10.65 -17.32
N GLU A 131 -2.13 -9.81 -17.18
CA GLU A 131 -3.46 -10.07 -17.72
C GLU A 131 -3.41 -10.29 -19.23
N TYR A 132 -2.78 -9.39 -19.99
CA TYR A 132 -2.63 -9.55 -21.44
C TYR A 132 -1.88 -10.83 -21.81
N LYS A 133 -0.80 -11.16 -21.08
CA LYS A 133 -0.02 -12.37 -21.32
C LYS A 133 -0.83 -13.64 -21.12
N ILE A 134 -1.68 -13.70 -20.11
CA ILE A 134 -2.59 -14.84 -19.88
C ILE A 134 -3.56 -14.99 -21.05
N PHE A 135 -4.11 -13.88 -21.56
CA PHE A 135 -4.96 -13.91 -22.75
C PHE A 135 -4.20 -14.34 -24.01
N GLU A 136 -2.96 -13.89 -24.17
CA GLU A 136 -2.08 -14.25 -25.28
C GLU A 136 -1.78 -15.76 -25.28
N GLU A 137 -1.42 -16.31 -24.12
CA GLU A 137 -1.17 -17.75 -23.93
C GLU A 137 -2.44 -18.59 -24.20
N ALA A 138 -3.59 -18.17 -23.67
CA ALA A 138 -4.86 -18.85 -23.92
C ALA A 138 -5.29 -18.79 -25.40
N ALA A 139 -5.06 -17.66 -26.07
CA ALA A 139 -5.33 -17.51 -27.50
C ALA A 139 -4.38 -18.38 -28.33
N ARG A 140 -3.08 -18.42 -27.98
CA ARG A 140 -2.07 -19.28 -28.60
C ARG A 140 -2.48 -20.76 -28.53
N GLU A 141 -2.84 -21.25 -27.35
CA GLU A 141 -3.30 -22.64 -27.19
C GLU A 141 -4.53 -22.96 -28.06
N ARG A 142 -5.47 -22.00 -28.15
CA ARG A 142 -6.68 -22.15 -28.96
C ARG A 142 -6.37 -22.16 -30.46
N VAL A 143 -5.47 -21.28 -30.92
CA VAL A 143 -5.01 -21.22 -32.31
C VAL A 143 -4.27 -22.50 -32.69
N ILE A 144 -3.35 -23.00 -31.86
CA ILE A 144 -2.63 -24.26 -32.11
C ILE A 144 -3.61 -25.43 -32.24
N ARG A 145 -4.62 -25.50 -31.35
CA ARG A 145 -5.64 -26.56 -31.42
C ARG A 145 -6.47 -26.51 -32.71
N LEU A 146 -6.77 -25.31 -33.21
CA LEU A 146 -7.52 -25.13 -34.46
C LEU A 146 -6.68 -25.45 -35.70
N LEU A 147 -5.39 -25.12 -35.67
CA LEU A 147 -4.46 -25.33 -36.79
C LEU A 147 -3.92 -26.78 -36.87
N LYS A 148 -3.94 -27.52 -35.77
CA LYS A 148 -3.44 -28.90 -35.71
C LYS A 148 -4.13 -29.79 -36.75
N GLY A 149 -3.33 -30.37 -37.67
CA GLY A 149 -3.80 -31.32 -38.67
C GLY A 149 -4.46 -30.69 -39.92
N GLN A 150 -4.44 -29.36 -40.04
CA GLN A 150 -4.95 -28.64 -41.21
C GLN A 150 -3.87 -28.40 -42.26
N GLU A 151 -4.30 -28.21 -43.52
CA GLU A 151 -3.44 -27.78 -44.62
C GLU A 151 -3.46 -26.24 -44.70
N SER A 152 -2.28 -25.64 -44.83
CA SER A 152 -2.12 -24.20 -44.98
C SER A 152 -2.22 -23.79 -46.45
N ASN A 153 -2.90 -22.68 -46.74
CA ASN A 153 -2.88 -22.01 -48.05
C ASN A 153 -1.72 -21.00 -48.20
N GLY A 154 -0.84 -20.93 -47.19
CA GLY A 154 0.24 -19.95 -47.04
C GLY A 154 -0.03 -18.96 -45.90
N GLY A 155 1.01 -18.24 -45.47
CA GLY A 155 0.94 -17.26 -44.37
C GLY A 155 1.99 -17.53 -43.29
N GLY A 156 2.59 -16.45 -42.77
CA GLY A 156 3.74 -16.53 -41.87
C GLY A 156 4.92 -17.31 -42.47
N SER A 157 5.47 -18.27 -41.70
CA SER A 157 6.61 -19.12 -42.07
C SER A 157 6.25 -20.39 -42.87
N THR A 158 4.98 -20.57 -43.28
CA THR A 158 4.50 -21.82 -43.93
C THR A 158 4.20 -21.65 -45.42
N LYS A 159 4.41 -22.73 -46.21
CA LYS A 159 4.11 -22.75 -47.64
C LYS A 159 2.72 -23.35 -47.89
N ARG A 160 2.19 -23.06 -49.09
CA ARG A 160 0.92 -23.60 -49.57
C ARG A 160 1.00 -25.13 -49.69
N GLY A 161 0.13 -25.83 -48.97
CA GLY A 161 0.07 -27.30 -48.91
C GLY A 161 0.87 -27.94 -47.76
N ASP A 162 1.52 -27.15 -46.89
CA ASP A 162 2.18 -27.71 -45.71
C ASP A 162 1.14 -28.21 -44.68
N LYS A 163 1.36 -29.42 -44.17
CA LYS A 163 0.59 -29.99 -43.06
C LYS A 163 1.10 -29.43 -41.75
N LEU A 164 0.21 -28.81 -40.99
CA LEU A 164 0.56 -28.16 -39.73
C LEU A 164 0.73 -29.20 -38.62
N VAL A 165 2.00 -29.47 -38.26
CA VAL A 165 2.40 -30.38 -37.18
C VAL A 165 2.57 -29.59 -35.87
N GLU A 166 2.17 -30.19 -34.76
CA GLU A 166 2.15 -29.57 -33.42
C GLU A 166 3.54 -29.07 -32.97
N GLU A 167 4.61 -29.74 -33.37
CA GLU A 167 6.00 -29.34 -33.07
C GLU A 167 6.39 -28.03 -33.75
N VAL A 168 5.97 -27.82 -35.00
CA VAL A 168 6.27 -26.61 -35.77
C VAL A 168 5.43 -25.44 -35.24
N LEU A 169 4.17 -25.67 -34.90
CA LEU A 169 3.27 -24.65 -34.36
C LEU A 169 3.69 -24.18 -32.96
N SER A 170 4.24 -25.07 -32.15
CA SER A 170 4.66 -24.74 -30.78
C SER A 170 5.89 -23.84 -30.72
N GLY A 171 6.71 -23.81 -31.77
CA GLY A 171 7.93 -22.99 -31.86
C GLY A 171 7.72 -21.57 -32.42
N LEU A 172 6.55 -21.26 -32.97
CA LEU A 172 6.27 -19.96 -33.59
C LEU A 172 5.72 -18.94 -32.59
N GLU A 173 5.91 -17.65 -32.86
CA GLU A 173 5.27 -16.59 -32.08
C GLU A 173 3.78 -16.45 -32.43
N LEU A 174 3.00 -15.85 -31.53
CA LEU A 174 1.56 -15.67 -31.78
C LEU A 174 1.31 -14.84 -33.05
N VAL A 175 2.16 -13.86 -33.33
CA VAL A 175 2.08 -13.03 -34.54
C VAL A 175 2.15 -13.92 -35.79
N ASP A 176 3.17 -14.78 -35.87
CA ASP A 176 3.35 -15.70 -37.00
C ASP A 176 2.20 -16.72 -37.10
N LEU A 177 1.68 -17.20 -35.97
CA LEU A 177 0.56 -18.14 -35.92
C LEU A 177 -0.75 -17.53 -36.42
N LEU A 178 -0.99 -16.25 -36.14
CA LEU A 178 -2.18 -15.54 -36.58
C LEU A 178 -2.14 -15.19 -38.07
N GLU A 179 -0.96 -15.13 -38.69
CA GLU A 179 -0.81 -14.87 -40.13
C GLU A 179 -1.05 -16.11 -41.00
N ILE A 180 -1.07 -17.31 -40.43
CA ILE A 180 -1.32 -18.57 -41.17
C ILE A 180 -2.75 -18.58 -41.70
N GLN A 181 -2.92 -18.77 -43.01
CA GLN A 181 -4.22 -18.94 -43.64
C GLN A 181 -4.54 -20.44 -43.80
N PRO A 182 -5.51 -20.99 -43.04
CA PRO A 182 -5.93 -22.38 -43.21
C PRO A 182 -6.75 -22.56 -44.50
N ALA A 183 -6.77 -23.78 -45.02
CA ALA A 183 -7.59 -24.13 -46.19
C ALA A 183 -9.11 -24.17 -45.89
N ASP A 184 -9.48 -24.41 -44.63
CA ASP A 184 -10.87 -24.44 -44.17
C ASP A 184 -11.38 -23.03 -43.83
N GLU A 185 -12.44 -22.61 -44.52
CA GLU A 185 -13.10 -21.30 -44.38
C GLU A 185 -13.68 -21.10 -42.96
N ALA A 186 -14.20 -22.16 -42.32
CA ALA A 186 -14.74 -22.07 -40.97
C ALA A 186 -13.65 -21.84 -39.90
N ILE A 187 -12.43 -22.30 -40.16
CA ILE A 187 -11.28 -22.08 -39.27
C ILE A 187 -10.71 -20.68 -39.51
N ALA A 188 -10.67 -20.21 -40.76
CA ALA A 188 -10.27 -18.85 -41.10
C ALA A 188 -11.18 -17.80 -40.42
N GLU A 189 -12.50 -18.01 -40.39
CA GLU A 189 -13.43 -17.16 -39.64
C GLU A 189 -13.14 -17.14 -38.13
N ARG A 190 -12.80 -18.29 -37.53
CA ARG A 190 -12.45 -18.35 -36.10
C ARG A 190 -11.13 -17.64 -35.79
N LEU A 191 -10.13 -17.75 -36.68
CA LEU A 191 -8.86 -17.04 -36.51
C LEU A 191 -9.05 -15.53 -36.60
N THR A 192 -9.86 -15.04 -37.55
CA THR A 192 -10.18 -13.62 -37.65
C THR A 192 -10.95 -13.12 -36.42
N GLN A 193 -11.89 -13.90 -35.88
CA GLN A 193 -12.55 -13.58 -34.61
C GLN A 193 -11.56 -13.47 -33.44
N ILE A 194 -10.58 -14.39 -33.34
CA ILE A 194 -9.54 -14.35 -32.30
C ILE A 194 -8.65 -13.11 -32.48
N GLN A 195 -8.27 -12.76 -33.71
CA GLN A 195 -7.49 -11.55 -33.99
C GLN A 195 -8.24 -10.28 -33.59
N VAL A 196 -9.52 -10.18 -33.93
CA VAL A 196 -10.37 -9.04 -33.55
C VAL A 196 -10.47 -8.95 -32.03
N PHE A 197 -10.74 -10.08 -31.36
CA PHE A 197 -10.80 -10.14 -29.90
C PHE A 197 -9.51 -9.68 -29.22
N LEU A 198 -8.33 -10.12 -29.70
CA LEU A 198 -7.05 -9.70 -29.14
C LEU A 198 -6.79 -8.19 -29.34
N LYS A 199 -7.15 -7.64 -30.50
CA LYS A 199 -7.04 -6.19 -30.76
C LYS A 199 -7.97 -5.36 -29.88
N GLU A 200 -9.20 -5.82 -29.71
CA GLU A 200 -10.16 -5.19 -28.79
C GLU A 200 -9.64 -5.25 -27.35
N LYS A 201 -9.08 -6.39 -26.93
CA LYS A 201 -8.51 -6.53 -25.58
C LYS A 201 -7.28 -5.69 -25.35
N SER A 202 -6.37 -5.56 -26.32
CA SER A 202 -5.23 -4.63 -26.19
C SER A 202 -5.70 -3.18 -26.06
N ALA A 203 -6.69 -2.77 -26.86
CA ALA A 203 -7.26 -1.43 -26.79
C ALA A 203 -7.95 -1.17 -25.44
N GLU A 204 -8.71 -2.15 -24.93
CA GLU A 204 -9.35 -2.06 -23.60
C GLU A 204 -8.31 -1.91 -22.48
N ILE A 205 -7.18 -2.62 -22.56
CA ILE A 205 -6.09 -2.54 -21.58
C ILE A 205 -5.41 -1.17 -21.63
N ASP A 206 -5.14 -0.65 -22.82
CA ASP A 206 -4.56 0.69 -23.00
C ASP A 206 -5.51 1.79 -22.49
N GLU A 207 -6.82 1.65 -22.73
CA GLU A 207 -7.85 2.54 -22.20
C GLU A 207 -7.90 2.48 -20.67
N LYS A 208 -7.91 1.29 -20.07
CA LYS A 208 -7.84 1.10 -18.61
C LYS A 208 -6.59 1.73 -18.01
N PHE A 209 -5.44 1.61 -18.68
CA PHE A 209 -4.19 2.24 -18.24
C PHE A 209 -4.27 3.76 -18.31
N ALA A 210 -4.77 4.30 -19.41
CA ALA A 210 -4.95 5.75 -19.59
C ALA A 210 -5.94 6.33 -18.57
N GLU A 211 -7.06 5.64 -18.32
CA GLU A 211 -8.04 6.05 -17.32
C GLU A 211 -7.44 6.04 -15.91
N LYS A 212 -6.70 4.98 -15.55
CA LYS A 212 -6.02 4.90 -14.25
C LYS A 212 -4.98 6.00 -14.09
N LYS A 213 -4.19 6.26 -15.13
CA LYS A 213 -3.20 7.36 -15.16
C LYS A 213 -3.89 8.71 -14.98
N ARG A 214 -5.02 8.93 -15.65
CA ARG A 214 -5.79 10.18 -15.47
C ARG A 214 -6.29 10.32 -14.04
N LYS A 215 -6.86 9.26 -13.45
CA LYS A 215 -7.37 9.26 -12.07
C LYS A 215 -6.28 9.54 -11.03
N LEU A 216 -5.06 9.03 -11.22
CA LEU A 216 -3.95 9.28 -10.31
C LEU A 216 -3.29 10.66 -10.52
N ALA A 217 -3.32 11.16 -11.75
CA ALA A 217 -2.80 12.48 -12.06
C ALA A 217 -3.72 13.59 -11.53
N THR A 218 -5.04 13.41 -11.63
CA THR A 218 -6.04 14.33 -11.05
C THR A 218 -5.84 14.40 -9.54
N GLY A 219 -5.73 15.61 -8.99
CA GLY A 219 -5.60 15.82 -7.55
C GLY A 219 -6.85 15.38 -6.77
N ASP A 220 -6.71 15.23 -5.47
CA ASP A 220 -7.79 14.79 -4.61
C ASP A 220 -8.70 15.97 -4.20
N GLU A 221 -10.00 15.70 -4.13
CA GLU A 221 -10.98 16.64 -3.59
C GLU A 221 -10.90 16.69 -2.06
N LEU A 222 -10.09 17.61 -1.53
CA LEU A 222 -9.91 17.83 -0.10
C LEU A 222 -10.80 18.95 0.44
N THR A 223 -11.25 18.80 1.69
CA THR A 223 -12.08 19.80 2.40
C THR A 223 -11.46 21.20 2.36
N THR A 224 -12.28 22.24 2.25
CA THR A 224 -11.84 23.64 2.12
C THR A 224 -10.75 24.02 3.13
N GLY A 225 -9.67 24.63 2.65
CA GLY A 225 -8.52 25.02 3.48
C GLY A 225 -7.50 23.90 3.75
N VAL A 226 -7.80 22.63 3.46
CA VAL A 226 -6.82 21.53 3.56
C VAL A 226 -5.98 21.41 2.28
N LEU A 227 -4.67 21.60 2.40
CA LEU A 227 -3.74 21.53 1.26
C LEU A 227 -3.34 20.07 0.97
N LYS A 228 -2.99 19.33 2.02
CA LYS A 228 -2.47 17.96 1.93
C LYS A 228 -2.90 17.14 3.13
N VAL A 229 -3.18 15.85 2.91
CA VAL A 229 -3.49 14.88 3.97
C VAL A 229 -2.54 13.69 3.83
N VAL A 230 -1.85 13.34 4.89
CA VAL A 230 -1.02 12.14 4.95
C VAL A 230 -1.65 11.18 5.94
N LYS A 231 -2.01 9.98 5.47
CA LYS A 231 -2.51 8.89 6.30
C LYS A 231 -1.41 7.85 6.48
N VAL A 232 -1.14 7.50 7.73
CA VAL A 232 -0.17 6.48 8.11
C VAL A 232 -0.93 5.34 8.76
N TYR A 233 -0.73 4.13 8.22
CA TYR A 233 -1.32 2.91 8.74
C TYR A 233 -0.32 2.21 9.64
N LEU A 234 -0.66 2.07 10.92
CA LEU A 234 0.15 1.45 11.94
C LEU A 234 -0.39 0.06 12.29
N ALA A 235 0.43 -0.97 12.08
CA ALA A 235 0.14 -2.31 12.59
C ALA A 235 0.64 -2.43 14.04
N VAL A 236 -0.30 -2.34 14.97
CA VAL A 236 -0.06 -2.52 16.40
C VAL A 236 -0.28 -3.98 16.76
N LYS A 237 0.74 -4.65 17.30
CA LYS A 237 0.61 -5.99 17.89
C LYS A 237 0.39 -5.83 19.38
N ARG A 238 -0.81 -6.15 19.87
CA ARG A 238 -1.12 -6.19 21.30
C ARG A 238 -1.00 -7.62 21.80
N ARG A 239 -0.14 -7.84 22.78
CA ARG A 239 -0.06 -9.11 23.52
C ARG A 239 -1.07 -9.06 24.67
N ILE A 240 -1.52 -10.24 25.09
CA ILE A 240 -2.40 -10.34 26.26
C ILE A 240 -1.67 -9.84 27.49
N GLN A 241 -2.37 -9.06 28.31
CA GLN A 241 -1.85 -8.49 29.55
C GLN A 241 -2.88 -8.58 30.67
N PRO A 242 -2.45 -8.53 31.94
CA PRO A 242 -3.36 -8.34 33.07
C PRO A 242 -4.30 -7.16 32.84
N GLY A 243 -5.59 -7.35 33.13
CA GLY A 243 -6.64 -6.37 32.83
C GLY A 243 -7.35 -6.60 31.49
N ASP A 244 -6.81 -7.43 30.59
CA ASP A 244 -7.52 -7.79 29.37
C ASP A 244 -8.72 -8.70 29.70
N LYS A 245 -9.82 -8.48 28.98
CA LYS A 245 -11.06 -9.23 29.18
C LYS A 245 -11.15 -10.40 28.22
N MET A 246 -11.36 -11.60 28.76
CA MET A 246 -11.64 -12.81 28.00
C MET A 246 -13.05 -13.32 28.26
N ALA A 247 -13.64 -14.00 27.28
CA ALA A 247 -14.96 -14.61 27.44
C ALA A 247 -15.06 -15.91 26.64
N GLY A 248 -15.76 -16.89 27.21
CA GLY A 248 -16.14 -18.11 26.51
C GLY A 248 -17.50 -17.97 25.80
N ARG A 249 -17.87 -18.99 25.03
CA ARG A 249 -19.12 -19.01 24.24
C ARG A 249 -20.39 -19.16 25.10
N HIS A 250 -20.27 -19.58 26.36
CA HIS A 250 -21.38 -19.77 27.29
C HIS A 250 -21.65 -18.56 28.20
N GLY A 251 -21.14 -17.37 27.84
CA GLY A 251 -21.36 -16.16 28.62
C GLY A 251 -20.52 -16.04 29.90
N ASN A 252 -19.59 -16.98 30.13
CA ASN A 252 -18.55 -16.85 31.14
C ASN A 252 -17.57 -15.75 30.71
N LYS A 253 -17.45 -14.70 31.52
CA LYS A 253 -16.57 -13.55 31.30
C LYS A 253 -15.56 -13.49 32.43
N GLY A 254 -14.30 -13.23 32.11
CA GLY A 254 -13.22 -13.06 33.07
C GLY A 254 -12.29 -11.94 32.63
N VAL A 255 -11.57 -11.39 33.58
CA VAL A 255 -10.44 -10.48 33.31
C VAL A 255 -9.19 -11.25 33.69
N VAL A 256 -8.16 -11.19 32.84
CA VAL A 256 -6.86 -11.80 33.13
C VAL A 256 -6.29 -11.12 34.36
N SER A 257 -6.07 -11.87 35.44
CA SER A 257 -5.52 -11.34 36.69
C SER A 257 -3.99 -11.32 36.65
N ASN A 258 -3.38 -12.49 36.44
CA ASN A 258 -1.93 -12.67 36.40
C ASN A 258 -1.54 -13.56 35.21
N ILE A 259 -0.32 -13.36 34.70
CA ILE A 259 0.34 -14.24 33.74
C ILE A 259 1.47 -14.95 34.50
N LEU A 260 1.38 -16.26 34.66
CA LEU A 260 2.36 -17.05 35.40
C LEU A 260 3.42 -17.67 34.48
N PRO A 261 4.65 -17.91 34.97
CA PRO A 261 5.62 -18.77 34.31
C PRO A 261 5.09 -20.20 34.14
N VAL A 262 5.61 -20.92 33.15
CA VAL A 262 5.11 -22.26 32.79
C VAL A 262 5.36 -23.28 33.91
N GLU A 263 6.45 -23.11 34.65
CA GLU A 263 6.86 -23.93 35.80
C GLU A 263 5.93 -23.84 37.01
N ASP A 264 5.22 -22.72 37.17
CA ASP A 264 4.27 -22.50 38.27
C ASP A 264 2.86 -22.99 37.92
N MET A 265 2.62 -23.37 36.66
CA MET A 265 1.32 -23.83 36.21
C MET A 265 1.05 -25.27 36.69
N PRO A 266 -0.18 -25.57 37.15
CA PRO A 266 -0.59 -26.94 37.42
C PRO A 266 -0.37 -27.82 36.18
N HIS A 267 0.17 -29.03 36.38
CA HIS A 267 0.49 -29.97 35.32
C HIS A 267 -0.08 -31.35 35.59
N ASP A 268 -0.21 -32.14 34.53
CA ASP A 268 -0.64 -33.54 34.62
C ASP A 268 0.53 -34.47 35.01
N ALA A 269 0.24 -35.77 35.15
CA ALA A 269 1.25 -36.78 35.48
C ALA A 269 2.34 -36.95 34.40
N ASN A 270 2.12 -36.43 33.19
CA ASN A 270 3.08 -36.45 32.08
C ASN A 270 3.91 -35.15 32.02
N GLY A 271 3.67 -34.19 32.93
CA GLY A 271 4.36 -32.91 32.98
C GLY A 271 3.81 -31.86 32.00
N VAL A 272 2.61 -32.05 31.43
CA VAL A 272 1.98 -31.06 30.54
C VAL A 272 1.24 -30.01 31.38
N PRO A 273 1.66 -28.73 31.33
CA PRO A 273 1.01 -27.65 32.08
C PRO A 273 -0.32 -27.24 31.43
N VAL A 274 -1.24 -26.72 32.24
CA VAL A 274 -2.49 -26.13 31.75
C VAL A 274 -2.25 -24.70 31.24
N ASP A 275 -2.99 -24.27 30.20
CA ASP A 275 -2.85 -22.90 29.66
C ASP A 275 -3.60 -21.84 30.47
N ILE A 276 -4.78 -22.19 31.02
CA ILE A 276 -5.68 -21.26 31.72
C ILE A 276 -6.31 -21.98 32.92
N VAL A 277 -6.25 -21.34 34.09
CA VAL A 277 -6.95 -21.79 35.30
C VAL A 277 -8.21 -20.94 35.51
N LEU A 278 -9.38 -21.58 35.62
CA LEU A 278 -10.67 -20.93 35.82
C LEU A 278 -11.24 -21.25 37.19
N ASN A 279 -12.00 -20.30 37.77
CA ASN A 279 -12.67 -20.50 39.05
C ASN A 279 -13.93 -21.38 38.88
N PRO A 280 -14.01 -22.57 39.51
CA PRO A 280 -15.16 -23.46 39.38
C PRO A 280 -16.45 -22.91 40.00
N LEU A 281 -16.34 -21.98 40.97
CA LEU A 281 -17.50 -21.37 41.64
C LEU A 281 -18.39 -20.56 40.68
N GLY A 282 -17.84 -20.14 39.53
CA GLY A 282 -18.60 -19.39 38.53
C GLY A 282 -19.63 -20.22 37.75
N VAL A 283 -19.58 -21.56 37.83
CA VAL A 283 -20.46 -22.46 37.07
C VAL A 283 -21.81 -22.69 37.78
N PRO A 284 -21.86 -23.07 39.08
CA PRO A 284 -23.13 -23.34 39.74
C PRO A 284 -24.02 -22.09 39.90
N SER A 285 -23.41 -20.92 40.12
CA SER A 285 -24.14 -19.67 40.36
C SER A 285 -24.76 -19.06 39.09
N ARG A 286 -24.43 -19.55 37.90
CA ARG A 286 -24.85 -18.98 36.60
C ARG A 286 -25.69 -19.93 35.74
N MET A 287 -26.08 -21.08 36.29
CA MET A 287 -27.15 -21.94 35.74
C MET A 287 -28.51 -21.35 36.11
#